data_AF-A0A957PKY9-F1
#
_entry.id   AF-A0A957PKY9-F1
#
_cell.length_a   1.000
_cell.length_b   1.000
_cell.length_c   1.000
_cell.angle_alpha   90.00
_cell.angle_beta   90.00
_cell.angle_gamma   90.00
#
_symmetry.space_group_name_H-M   'P 1'
#
loop_
_entity.id
_entity.type
_entity.pdbx_description
1 polymer ?
#
loop_
_entity_poly.entity_id
_entity_poly.type
_entity_poly.pdbx_seq_one_letter_code
_entity_poly.pdbx_strand_id
1 'polypeptide(L)' 'MCPEKVKVGVLGATGAVGQRFVQLLQGHPWFELTALCSS' A
#
# COMPACT_ATOMS: atom_id res chain seq x y z
N MET A 1 -17.55 15.21 -3.95
CA MET A 1 -16.37 15.23 -3.06
C MET A 1 -15.80 13.83 -3.03
N CYS A 2 -14.61 13.62 -3.55
CA CYS A 2 -13.94 12.33 -3.48
C CYS A 2 -13.51 12.11 -2.02
N PRO A 3 -13.89 11.00 -1.35
CA PRO A 3 -13.48 10.75 0.02
C PRO A 3 -11.94 10.71 0.11
N GLU A 4 -11.39 11.26 1.19
CA GLU A 4 -9.94 11.29 1.43
C GLU A 4 -9.40 9.85 1.48
N LYS A 5 -8.27 9.58 0.82
CA LYS A 5 -7.70 8.24 0.74
C LYS A 5 -7.20 7.79 2.11
N VAL A 6 -7.49 6.55 2.47
CA VAL A 6 -7.03 5.93 3.71
C VAL A 6 -5.56 5.57 3.58
N LYS A 7 -4.74 6.15 4.46
CA LYS A 7 -3.29 5.90 4.51
C LYS A 7 -3.01 4.51 5.09
N VAL A 8 -2.29 3.69 4.34
CA VAL A 8 -1.94 2.31 4.73
C VAL A 8 -0.44 2.04 4.58
N GLY A 9 0.08 1.11 5.38
CA GLY A 9 1.47 0.67 5.31
C GLY A 9 1.58 -0.84 5.04
N VAL A 10 2.62 -1.25 4.29
CA VAL A 10 2.90 -2.67 4.01
C VAL A 10 4.14 -3.10 4.79
N LEU A 11 3.96 -4.10 5.67
CA LEU A 11 5.06 -4.78 6.35
C LEU A 11 5.57 -5.94 5.49
N GLY A 12 6.90 -6.10 5.38
CA GLY A 12 7.51 -7.09 4.50
C GLY A 12 7.40 -6.74 3.02
N ALA A 13 7.43 -5.45 2.68
CA ALA A 13 7.23 -4.96 1.31
C ALA A 13 8.22 -5.53 0.27
N THR A 14 9.39 -5.97 0.70
CA THR A 14 10.43 -6.58 -0.15
C THR A 14 10.15 -8.04 -0.50
N GLY A 15 9.35 -8.74 0.31
CA GLY A 15 9.00 -10.14 0.08
C GLY A 15 8.03 -10.31 -1.09
N ALA A 16 7.93 -11.52 -1.62
CA ALA A 16 7.06 -11.84 -2.76
C ALA A 16 5.58 -11.46 -2.52
N VAL A 17 5.12 -11.52 -1.27
CA VAL A 17 3.77 -11.12 -0.85
C VAL A 17 3.64 -9.60 -0.75
N GLY A 18 4.61 -8.93 -0.13
CA GLY A 18 4.62 -7.47 0.03
C GLY A 18 4.64 -6.74 -1.31
N GLN A 19 5.45 -7.20 -2.26
CA GLN A 19 5.50 -6.65 -3.61
C GLN A 19 4.13 -6.76 -4.33
N ARG A 20 3.43 -7.89 -4.17
CA ARG A 20 2.06 -8.06 -4.70
C ARG A 20 1.10 -7.05 -4.08
N PHE A 21 1.16 -6.85 -2.77
CA PHE A 21 0.32 -5.88 -2.07
C PHE A 21 0.58 -4.46 -2.54
N VAL A 22 1.84 -4.08 -2.74
CA VAL A 22 2.20 -2.76 -3.29
C VAL A 22 1.57 -2.56 -4.68
N GLN A 23 1.66 -3.55 -5.57
CA GLN A 23 1.05 -3.49 -6.89
C GLN A 23 -0.48 -3.37 -6.84
N LEU A 24 -1.14 -4.10 -5.94
CA LEU A 24 -2.60 -4.04 -5.78
C LEU A 24 -3.09 -2.71 -5.20
N LEU A 25 -2.30 -2.12 -4.30
CA LEU A 25 -2.59 -0.83 -3.69
C LEU A 25 -2.24 0.35 -4.62
N GLN A 26 -1.39 0.11 -5.62
CA GLN A 26 -0.99 1.12 -6.59
C GLN A 26 -2.19 1.54 -7.46
N GLY A 27 -2.61 2.79 -7.34
CA GLY A 27 -3.76 3.32 -8.09
C GLY A 27 -5.12 3.06 -7.46
N HIS A 28 -5.19 2.58 -6.22
CA HIS A 28 -6.46 2.33 -5.55
C HIS A 28 -7.20 3.66 -5.25
N PRO A 29 -8.53 3.74 -5.49
CA PRO A 29 -9.30 4.97 -5.26
C PRO A 29 -9.46 5.31 -3.78
N TRP A 30 -9.36 4.30 -2.90
CA TRP A 30 -9.58 4.47 -1.45
C TRP A 30 -8.33 4.35 -0.60
N PHE A 31 -7.23 3.77 -1.11
CA PHE A 31 -6.04 3.51 -0.31
C PHE A 31 -4.85 4.26 -0.87
N GLU A 32 -4.07 4.86 0.03
CA GLU A 32 -2.82 5.53 -0.29
C GLU A 32 -1.70 4.89 0.52
N LEU A 33 -0.71 4.36 -0.19
CA LEU A 33 0.39 3.63 0.41
C LEU A 33 1.44 4.62 0.95
N THR A 34 1.52 4.77 2.28
CA THR A 34 2.36 5.78 2.95
C THR A 34 3.62 5.21 3.60
N ALA A 35 3.67 3.90 3.86
CA ALA A 35 4.80 3.28 4.56
C ALA A 35 5.12 1.91 3.97
N LEU A 36 6.41 1.65 3.78
CA LEU A 36 6.96 0.36 3.38
C LEU A 36 7.97 -0.05 4.45
N CYS A 37 7.70 -1.12 5.17
CA CYS A 37 8.66 -1.69 6.12
C CYS A 37 9.18 -3.02 5.59
N SER A 38 10.47 -3.25 5.76
CA SER A 38 11.14 -4.54 5.59
C SER A 38 12.06 -4.74 6.79
N SER A 39 12.21 -5.99 7.26
CA SER A 39 13.34 -6.34 8.13
C SER A 39 14.58 -6.60 7.31
#